data_AF-A0A1J4J6Y2-F1
#
_entry.id   AF-A0A1J4J6Y2-F1
#
_cell.length_a   1.000
_cell.length_b   1.000
_cell.length_c   1.000
_cell.angle_alpha   90.00
_cell.angle_beta   90.00
_cell.angle_gamma   90.00
#
_symmetry.space_group_name_H-M   'P 1'
#
loop_
_entity.id
_entity.type
_entity.pdbx_description
1 polymer ?
#
loop_
_entity_poly.entity_id
_entity_poly.type
_entity_poly.pdbx_seq_one_letter_code
_entity_poly.pdbx_strand_id
1 'polypeptide(L)'
;MNFLFKYICGFLISLFLLHQKMMEKKHKIPTVLVITGSSENWYELGEGYEEFFTIEQSDFEHLRIVSDCYFDKPYVTLHGDTLSKIPQLRKDRVISPSLVLVRSCFRYIGYSLDKKYDYSNLIYALAHANIKTINSLNSLLIEDERPLMYGILQSIKKKYGKANFPLIDQVFYPSHANIVCPPDVPLVMKVDYPHAGFGKYKILDYHDIEDLKSILALHKDYCSLEPLIDSQYELRITYIAPDYIRMHKRYSQNWKVNFGMPCIMEDMDIQPQHKRWVDLIRKEYPDLEIFAIDAIVDKDGKEYILEVNGSPIGLMPEHEKEELEKMRDLILLKVNEMAEEKENQSKVHQENYVLNESNEKDVEIINPRNKIGDLIKELNQSKENIAYLSNQIVISSQKKSKYQLSNFHVFIGIFVGILLLFAFSRLFSCNY
;
A
#
# COMPACT_ATOMS: atom_id res chain seq x y z
N MET A 1 3.34 -72.74 -11.82
CA MET A 1 4.43 -71.78 -11.52
C MET A 1 4.42 -70.52 -12.40
N ASN A 2 4.10 -70.59 -13.70
CA ASN A 2 4.15 -69.40 -14.59
C ASN A 2 3.15 -68.26 -14.31
N PHE A 3 2.00 -68.54 -13.67
CA PHE A 3 0.97 -67.52 -13.43
C PHE A 3 1.31 -66.60 -12.24
N LEU A 4 1.89 -67.17 -11.18
CA LEU A 4 2.29 -66.44 -9.98
C LEU A 4 3.48 -65.50 -10.26
N PHE A 5 4.41 -65.94 -11.11
CA PHE A 5 5.59 -65.15 -11.50
C PHE A 5 5.20 -63.93 -12.35
N LYS A 6 4.24 -64.06 -13.28
CA LYS A 6 3.72 -62.93 -14.07
C LYS A 6 2.99 -61.90 -13.21
N TYR A 7 2.22 -62.33 -12.21
CA TYR A 7 1.51 -61.41 -11.31
C TYR A 7 2.47 -60.66 -10.38
N ILE A 8 3.49 -61.34 -9.84
CA ILE A 8 4.50 -60.72 -8.97
C ILE A 8 5.38 -59.75 -9.76
N CYS A 9 5.81 -60.11 -10.98
CA CYS A 9 6.56 -59.20 -11.85
C CYS A 9 5.71 -57.99 -12.29
N GLY A 10 4.43 -58.18 -12.64
CA GLY A 10 3.52 -57.08 -12.98
C GLY A 10 3.26 -56.13 -11.82
N PHE A 11 3.11 -56.66 -10.60
CA PHE A 11 2.95 -55.85 -9.39
C PHE A 11 4.23 -55.10 -9.02
N LEU A 12 5.40 -55.73 -9.13
CA LEU A 12 6.70 -55.08 -8.90
C LEU A 12 7.03 -54.02 -9.95
N ILE A 13 6.68 -54.24 -11.22
CA ILE A 13 6.84 -53.23 -12.28
C ILE A 13 5.85 -52.08 -12.07
N SER A 14 4.61 -52.36 -11.65
CA SER A 14 3.64 -51.32 -11.29
C SER A 14 4.08 -50.53 -10.06
N LEU A 15 4.67 -51.18 -9.05
CA LEU A 15 5.19 -50.53 -7.85
C LEU A 15 6.46 -49.73 -8.15
N PHE A 16 7.32 -50.24 -9.05
CA PHE A 16 8.52 -49.55 -9.52
C PHE A 16 8.16 -48.36 -10.41
N LEU A 17 7.16 -48.48 -11.28
CA LEU A 17 6.62 -47.37 -12.08
C LEU A 17 5.88 -46.37 -11.20
N LEU A 18 5.14 -46.80 -10.17
CA LEU A 18 4.52 -45.90 -9.19
C LEU A 18 5.59 -45.19 -8.35
N HIS A 19 6.65 -45.89 -7.95
CA HIS A 19 7.81 -45.33 -7.27
C HIS A 19 8.59 -44.38 -8.19
N GLN A 20 8.76 -44.70 -9.48
CA GLN A 20 9.33 -43.79 -10.48
C GLN A 20 8.43 -42.57 -10.71
N LYS A 21 7.10 -42.73 -10.74
CA LYS A 21 6.14 -41.61 -10.87
C LYS A 21 6.07 -40.76 -9.59
N MET A 22 6.28 -41.36 -8.42
CA MET A 22 6.42 -40.69 -7.13
C MET A 22 7.78 -40.00 -7.00
N MET A 23 8.85 -40.56 -7.60
CA MET A 23 10.19 -39.98 -7.66
C MET A 23 10.33 -38.90 -8.76
N GLU A 24 9.61 -39.00 -9.87
CA GLU A 24 9.46 -37.96 -10.91
C GLU A 24 8.57 -36.80 -10.45
N LYS A 25 7.70 -37.03 -9.46
CA LYS A 25 7.05 -35.99 -8.65
C LYS A 25 7.91 -35.53 -7.47
N LYS A 26 9.26 -35.54 -7.58
CA LYS A 26 10.06 -34.62 -6.78
C LYS A 26 9.67 -33.22 -7.21
N HIS A 27 8.78 -32.56 -6.46
CA HIS A 27 8.55 -31.14 -6.58
C HIS A 27 9.93 -30.47 -6.65
N LYS A 28 10.24 -29.83 -7.78
CA LYS A 28 11.48 -29.08 -7.92
C LYS A 28 11.46 -28.05 -6.80
N ILE A 29 12.36 -28.23 -5.83
CA ILE A 29 12.44 -27.43 -4.62
C ILE A 29 12.50 -25.94 -5.03
N PRO A 30 11.64 -25.07 -4.49
CA PRO A 30 11.58 -23.68 -4.91
C PRO A 30 12.88 -22.96 -4.57
N THR A 31 13.39 -22.19 -5.53
CA THR A 31 14.49 -21.27 -5.29
C THR A 31 13.96 -19.96 -4.73
N VAL A 32 14.53 -19.49 -3.62
CA VAL A 32 14.25 -18.21 -2.97
C VAL A 32 15.42 -17.28 -3.25
N LEU A 33 15.16 -16.11 -3.82
CA LEU A 33 16.16 -15.07 -4.01
C LEU A 33 16.07 -14.07 -2.86
N VAL A 34 17.18 -13.84 -2.15
CA VAL A 34 17.29 -12.78 -1.16
C VAL A 34 18.11 -11.63 -1.74
N ILE A 35 17.50 -10.47 -1.89
CA ILE A 35 18.17 -9.27 -2.37
C ILE A 35 18.74 -8.50 -1.18
N THR A 36 20.02 -8.69 -0.92
CA THR A 36 20.74 -8.10 0.22
C THR A 36 22.25 -8.01 -0.05
N GLY A 37 22.93 -7.15 0.71
CA GLY A 37 24.38 -7.01 0.67
C GLY A 37 25.13 -8.21 1.28
N SER A 38 26.47 -8.18 1.22
CA SER A 38 27.34 -9.26 1.71
C SER A 38 27.55 -9.29 3.23
N SER A 39 26.96 -8.34 3.97
CA SER A 39 26.97 -8.30 5.44
C SER A 39 26.15 -9.41 6.08
N GLU A 40 25.11 -9.88 5.39
CA GLU A 40 24.24 -10.96 5.83
C GLU A 40 24.58 -12.21 5.00
N ASN A 41 24.84 -13.36 5.63
CA ASN A 41 25.08 -14.62 4.90
C ASN A 41 23.83 -15.49 4.90
N TRP A 42 22.98 -15.33 3.87
CA TRP A 42 21.74 -16.10 3.78
C TRP A 42 21.95 -17.55 3.39
N TYR A 43 23.10 -17.92 2.83
CA TYR A 43 23.43 -19.32 2.59
C TYR A 43 23.59 -20.08 3.92
N GLU A 44 24.22 -19.47 4.93
CA GLU A 44 24.32 -20.06 6.29
C GLU A 44 22.95 -20.15 6.96
N LEU A 45 22.10 -19.13 6.81
CA LEU A 45 20.73 -19.16 7.36
C LEU A 45 19.87 -20.25 6.72
N GLY A 46 20.14 -20.60 5.47
CA GLY A 46 19.44 -21.66 4.74
C GLY A 46 19.89 -23.08 5.07
N GLU A 47 20.98 -23.26 5.80
CA GLU A 47 21.47 -24.60 6.17
C GLU A 47 20.43 -25.34 7.02
N GLY A 48 20.15 -26.59 6.63
CA GLY A 48 19.12 -27.42 7.27
C GLY A 48 17.70 -27.23 6.72
N TYR A 49 17.49 -26.34 5.74
CA TYR A 49 16.20 -26.10 5.08
C TYR A 49 16.20 -26.53 3.60
N GLU A 50 17.22 -27.28 3.16
CA GLU A 50 17.42 -27.65 1.76
C GLU A 50 16.33 -28.57 1.20
N GLU A 51 15.57 -29.23 2.09
CA GLU A 51 14.39 -30.02 1.69
C GLU A 51 13.18 -29.15 1.33
N PHE A 52 13.13 -27.90 1.82
CA PHE A 52 12.03 -26.96 1.62
C PHE A 52 12.29 -25.95 0.51
N PHE A 53 13.49 -25.36 0.47
CA PHE A 53 13.86 -24.36 -0.54
C PHE A 53 15.37 -24.31 -0.78
N THR A 54 15.79 -23.71 -1.90
CA THR A 54 17.19 -23.34 -2.14
C THR A 54 17.35 -21.82 -2.05
N ILE A 55 18.33 -21.34 -1.28
CA ILE A 55 18.62 -19.91 -1.19
C ILE A 55 19.62 -19.48 -2.26
N GLU A 56 19.32 -18.36 -2.89
CA GLU A 56 20.25 -17.57 -3.67
C GLU A 56 20.27 -16.14 -3.16
N GLN A 57 21.42 -15.48 -3.21
CA GLN A 57 21.62 -14.15 -2.67
C GLN A 57 22.34 -13.27 -3.70
N SER A 58 21.96 -11.99 -3.77
CA SER A 58 22.66 -10.96 -4.55
C SER A 58 22.27 -9.58 -4.03
N ASP A 59 23.14 -8.59 -4.18
CA ASP A 59 22.73 -7.19 -4.11
C ASP A 59 22.08 -6.76 -5.45
N PHE A 60 21.56 -5.53 -5.49
CA PHE A 60 20.98 -4.99 -6.72
C PHE A 60 22.03 -4.67 -7.80
N GLU A 61 23.28 -4.38 -7.44
CA GLU A 61 24.35 -4.04 -8.39
C GLU A 61 24.66 -5.20 -9.34
N HIS A 62 24.71 -6.41 -8.78
CA HIS A 62 25.05 -7.65 -9.47
C HIS A 62 23.84 -8.41 -10.04
N LEU A 63 22.63 -7.84 -9.90
CA LEU A 63 21.39 -8.48 -10.32
C LEU A 63 20.93 -8.04 -11.71
N ARG A 64 20.56 -8.99 -12.57
CA ARG A 64 19.84 -8.71 -13.83
C ARG A 64 18.61 -9.59 -13.91
N ILE A 65 17.47 -9.01 -14.28
CA ILE A 65 16.18 -9.70 -14.34
C ILE A 65 15.60 -9.51 -15.74
N VAL A 66 15.21 -10.61 -16.35
CA VAL A 66 14.40 -10.63 -17.56
C VAL A 66 13.06 -11.27 -17.21
N SER A 67 12.00 -10.49 -17.37
CA SER A 67 10.63 -11.00 -17.32
C SER A 67 10.14 -11.18 -18.74
N ASP A 68 9.73 -12.41 -19.06
CA ASP A 68 9.23 -12.79 -20.37
C ASP A 68 7.86 -13.44 -20.18
N CYS A 69 6.84 -12.93 -20.88
CA CYS A 69 5.46 -13.38 -20.76
C CYS A 69 5.26 -14.83 -21.24
N TYR A 70 6.22 -15.42 -21.95
CA TYR A 70 6.17 -16.82 -22.35
C TYR A 70 6.58 -17.79 -21.22
N PHE A 71 7.05 -17.27 -20.08
CA PHE A 71 7.52 -18.09 -18.95
C PHE A 71 6.84 -17.68 -17.65
N ASP A 72 6.51 -18.67 -16.81
CA ASP A 72 5.83 -18.47 -15.53
C ASP A 72 6.68 -17.75 -14.48
N LYS A 73 8.00 -17.69 -14.69
CA LYS A 73 8.98 -17.16 -13.74
C LYS A 73 10.03 -16.34 -14.46
N PRO A 74 10.58 -15.30 -13.81
CA PRO A 74 11.64 -14.51 -14.41
C PRO A 74 12.93 -15.33 -14.53
N TYR A 75 13.75 -14.94 -15.50
CA TYR A 75 15.15 -15.34 -15.58
C TYR A 75 15.99 -14.31 -14.85
N VAL A 76 16.78 -14.76 -13.89
CA VAL A 76 17.61 -13.89 -13.08
C VAL A 76 19.06 -14.31 -13.24
N THR A 77 19.89 -13.38 -13.70
CA THR A 77 21.34 -13.55 -13.78
C THR A 77 21.97 -12.87 -12.57
N LEU A 78 22.74 -13.64 -11.81
CA LEU A 78 23.56 -13.15 -10.70
C LEU A 78 24.99 -13.06 -11.20
N HIS A 79 25.55 -11.86 -11.19
CA HIS A 79 26.96 -11.63 -11.52
C HIS A 79 27.83 -11.83 -10.28
N GLY A 80 29.00 -12.44 -10.46
CA GLY A 80 29.93 -12.69 -9.38
C GLY A 80 30.57 -11.41 -8.86
N ASP A 81 30.49 -11.18 -7.55
CA ASP A 81 31.31 -10.19 -6.85
C ASP A 81 32.62 -10.85 -6.41
N THR A 82 33.72 -10.52 -7.09
CA THR A 82 35.04 -11.09 -6.79
C THR A 82 35.58 -10.68 -5.42
N LEU A 83 35.09 -9.58 -4.85
CA LEU A 83 35.54 -9.06 -3.55
C LEU A 83 34.76 -9.65 -2.37
N SER A 84 33.61 -10.28 -2.64
CA SER A 84 32.77 -10.83 -1.58
C SER A 84 33.49 -11.89 -0.74
N LYS A 85 33.24 -11.88 0.57
CA LYS A 85 33.74 -12.91 1.49
C LYS A 85 32.98 -14.24 1.34
N ILE A 86 31.75 -14.19 0.85
CA ILE A 86 30.87 -15.35 0.68
C ILE A 86 31.24 -16.05 -0.64
N PRO A 87 31.74 -17.30 -0.62
CA PRO A 87 32.25 -17.98 -1.83
C PRO A 87 31.23 -18.13 -2.96
N GLN A 88 29.96 -18.33 -2.60
CA GLN A 88 28.85 -18.46 -3.54
C GLN A 88 28.72 -17.17 -4.36
N LEU A 89 28.74 -15.99 -3.71
CA LEU A 89 28.57 -14.69 -4.37
C LEU A 89 29.65 -14.36 -5.41
N ARG A 90 30.78 -15.08 -5.47
CA ARG A 90 31.86 -14.84 -6.44
C ARG A 90 31.61 -15.44 -7.82
N LYS A 91 30.54 -16.21 -8.01
CA LYS A 91 30.31 -16.97 -9.25
C LYS A 91 29.10 -16.43 -10.00
N ASP A 92 29.24 -16.31 -11.32
CA ASP A 92 28.11 -16.07 -12.20
C ASP A 92 27.17 -17.29 -12.22
N ARG A 93 25.86 -17.03 -12.19
CA ARG A 93 24.83 -18.08 -12.34
C ARG A 93 23.52 -17.50 -12.81
N VAL A 94 22.70 -18.36 -13.39
CA VAL A 94 21.34 -18.03 -13.82
C VAL A 94 20.35 -18.87 -13.04
N ILE A 95 19.34 -18.23 -12.48
CA ILE A 95 18.33 -18.83 -11.64
C ILE A 95 16.94 -18.43 -12.11
N SER A 96 15.92 -19.13 -11.61
CA SER A 96 14.52 -18.80 -11.82
C SER A 96 13.78 -18.90 -10.48
N PRO A 97 13.76 -17.80 -9.69
CA PRO A 97 13.24 -17.81 -8.34
C PRO A 97 11.72 -17.99 -8.34
N SER A 98 11.21 -18.55 -7.25
CA SER A 98 9.78 -18.70 -7.00
C SER A 98 9.27 -17.65 -6.01
N LEU A 99 10.16 -17.16 -5.14
CA LEU A 99 9.90 -16.19 -4.09
C LEU A 99 11.12 -15.27 -3.98
N VAL A 100 10.89 -13.99 -3.70
CA VAL A 100 11.96 -13.00 -3.50
C VAL A 100 11.78 -12.27 -2.18
N LEU A 101 12.79 -12.28 -1.31
CA LEU A 101 12.84 -11.41 -0.14
C LEU A 101 13.71 -10.19 -0.48
N VAL A 102 13.18 -8.98 -0.29
CA VAL A 102 13.93 -7.73 -0.54
C VAL A 102 14.38 -7.13 0.79
N ARG A 103 15.69 -7.11 1.04
CA ARG A 103 16.30 -6.64 2.30
C ARG A 103 17.14 -5.37 2.14
N SER A 104 17.34 -4.91 0.92
CA SER A 104 18.02 -3.65 0.62
C SER A 104 17.05 -2.62 0.06
N CYS A 105 17.26 -1.34 0.37
CA CYS A 105 16.55 -0.25 -0.32
C CYS A 105 16.95 -0.28 -1.80
N PHE A 106 15.97 -0.24 -2.70
CA PHE A 106 16.25 -0.20 -4.14
C PHE A 106 16.46 1.22 -4.64
N ARG A 107 16.15 2.25 -3.84
CA ARG A 107 16.63 3.61 -4.06
C ARG A 107 17.36 4.12 -2.81
N TYR A 108 18.56 4.66 -2.97
CA TYR A 108 19.30 5.23 -1.85
C TYR A 108 20.39 6.19 -2.31
N ILE A 109 20.87 7.00 -1.36
CA ILE A 109 22.05 7.85 -1.54
C ILE A 109 23.26 7.06 -1.06
N GLY A 110 24.21 6.81 -1.97
CA GLY A 110 25.45 6.13 -1.63
C GLY A 110 26.39 6.99 -0.78
N TYR A 111 27.35 6.34 -0.12
CA TYR A 111 28.40 7.04 0.65
C TYR A 111 29.33 7.91 -0.21
N SER A 112 29.42 7.62 -1.52
CA SER A 112 30.16 8.44 -2.47
C SER A 112 29.31 9.64 -2.89
N LEU A 113 29.93 10.83 -2.88
CA LEU A 113 29.34 12.04 -3.44
C LEU A 113 28.84 11.76 -4.88
N ASP A 114 27.63 12.22 -5.19
CA ASP A 114 26.97 12.19 -6.50
C ASP A 114 26.35 10.87 -7.00
N LYS A 115 26.36 9.78 -6.22
CA LYS A 115 25.68 8.53 -6.62
C LYS A 115 24.33 8.36 -5.92
N LYS A 116 23.27 8.72 -6.64
CA LYS A 116 21.90 8.28 -6.34
C LYS A 116 21.69 6.94 -7.05
N TYR A 117 21.54 5.88 -6.29
CA TYR A 117 21.25 4.55 -6.83
C TYR A 117 19.74 4.38 -6.95
N ASP A 118 19.30 3.90 -8.11
CA ASP A 118 17.90 3.62 -8.40
C ASP A 118 17.76 2.33 -9.19
N TYR A 119 17.25 1.31 -8.51
CA TYR A 119 17.00 -0.03 -9.04
C TYR A 119 15.50 -0.32 -9.19
N SER A 120 14.65 0.71 -9.23
CA SER A 120 13.19 0.55 -9.35
C SER A 120 12.80 -0.32 -10.55
N ASN A 121 13.55 -0.22 -11.66
CA ASN A 121 13.33 -1.04 -12.85
C ASN A 121 13.45 -2.55 -12.58
N LEU A 122 14.28 -2.97 -11.61
CA LEU A 122 14.37 -4.37 -11.20
C LEU A 122 13.12 -4.80 -10.42
N ILE A 123 12.60 -3.93 -9.55
CA ILE A 123 11.30 -4.15 -8.87
C ILE A 123 10.16 -4.22 -9.89
N TYR A 124 10.16 -3.35 -10.91
CA TYR A 124 9.18 -3.41 -12.00
C TYR A 124 9.29 -4.69 -12.82
N ALA A 125 10.50 -5.23 -13.02
CA ALA A 125 10.68 -6.52 -13.68
C ALA A 125 10.11 -7.68 -12.84
N LEU A 126 10.31 -7.65 -11.51
CA LEU A 126 9.66 -8.60 -10.59
C LEU A 126 8.13 -8.48 -10.65
N ALA A 127 7.62 -7.25 -10.66
CA ALA A 127 6.19 -6.98 -10.78
C ALA A 127 5.60 -7.46 -12.11
N HIS A 128 6.29 -7.19 -13.21
CA HIS A 128 5.91 -7.67 -14.54
C HIS A 128 5.93 -9.20 -14.63
N ALA A 129 6.88 -9.85 -13.94
CA ALA A 129 6.94 -11.31 -13.85
C ALA A 129 5.88 -11.91 -12.92
N ASN A 130 5.10 -11.08 -12.21
CA ASN A 130 4.12 -11.49 -11.22
C ASN A 130 4.68 -12.51 -10.20
N ILE A 131 5.95 -12.32 -9.80
CA ILE A 131 6.60 -13.18 -8.81
C ILE A 131 6.20 -12.74 -7.40
N LYS A 132 6.04 -13.72 -6.50
CA LYS A 132 5.77 -13.44 -5.09
C LYS A 132 7.01 -12.83 -4.43
N THR A 133 6.77 -11.81 -3.60
CA THR A 133 7.82 -11.12 -2.85
C THR A 133 7.46 -10.95 -1.38
N ILE A 134 8.48 -10.76 -0.52
CA ILE A 134 8.35 -10.36 0.88
C ILE A 134 9.11 -9.03 1.05
N ASN A 135 8.47 -7.93 1.46
CA ASN A 135 7.02 -7.71 1.47
C ASN A 135 6.41 -7.84 0.06
N SER A 136 5.08 -7.77 -0.07
CA SER A 136 4.41 -7.80 -1.38
C SER A 136 4.93 -6.71 -2.33
N LEU A 137 4.82 -6.91 -3.64
CA LEU A 137 5.26 -5.93 -4.64
C LEU A 137 4.63 -4.55 -4.45
N ASN A 138 3.35 -4.49 -4.07
CA ASN A 138 2.68 -3.23 -3.77
C ASN A 138 3.27 -2.56 -2.53
N SER A 139 3.54 -3.34 -1.48
CA SER A 139 4.17 -2.85 -0.26
C SER A 139 5.57 -2.33 -0.54
N LEU A 140 6.39 -3.03 -1.35
CA LEU A 140 7.74 -2.61 -1.73
C LEU A 140 7.76 -1.24 -2.43
N LEU A 141 6.80 -0.97 -3.32
CA LEU A 141 6.71 0.33 -4.00
C LEU A 141 6.30 1.46 -3.06
N ILE A 142 5.54 1.15 -2.00
CA ILE A 142 5.00 2.12 -1.06
C ILE A 142 5.99 2.42 0.06
N GLU A 143 6.65 1.40 0.59
CA GLU A 143 7.60 1.54 1.71
C GLU A 143 8.84 2.36 1.35
N ASP A 144 9.18 2.42 0.06
CA ASP A 144 10.29 3.21 -0.46
C ASP A 144 9.91 4.70 -0.67
N GLU A 145 8.61 5.04 -0.68
CA GLU A 145 8.11 6.41 -0.84
C GLU A 145 7.43 6.93 0.44
N ARG A 146 8.14 7.78 1.20
CA ARG A 146 7.65 8.35 2.47
C ARG A 146 6.24 8.94 2.40
N PRO A 147 5.87 9.76 1.38
CA PRO A 147 4.53 10.35 1.34
C PRO A 147 3.42 9.31 1.15
N LEU A 148 3.70 8.22 0.40
CA LEU A 148 2.75 7.14 0.21
C LEU A 148 2.52 6.38 1.51
N MET A 149 3.61 6.03 2.20
CA MET A 149 3.53 5.40 3.52
C MET A 149 2.81 6.31 4.53
N TYR A 150 3.16 7.60 4.60
CA TYR A 150 2.46 8.55 5.47
C TYR A 150 0.95 8.62 5.15
N GLY A 151 0.57 8.55 3.88
CA GLY A 151 -0.84 8.47 3.46
C GLY A 151 -1.58 7.27 4.06
N ILE A 152 -0.95 6.09 4.08
CA ILE A 152 -1.51 4.89 4.74
C ILE A 152 -1.66 5.13 6.24
N LEU A 153 -0.61 5.59 6.92
CA LEU A 153 -0.64 5.86 8.36
C LEU A 153 -1.70 6.91 8.71
N GLN A 154 -1.86 7.92 7.87
CA GLN A 154 -2.87 8.97 8.02
C GLN A 154 -4.30 8.41 7.86
N SER A 155 -4.50 7.40 7.02
CA SER A 155 -5.78 6.68 6.93
C SER A 155 -6.11 5.92 8.22
N ILE A 156 -5.11 5.26 8.82
CA ILE A 156 -5.23 4.55 10.10
C ILE A 156 -5.58 5.56 11.21
N LYS A 157 -4.85 6.68 11.31
CA LYS A 157 -5.15 7.77 12.26
C LYS A 157 -6.56 8.32 12.08
N LYS A 158 -7.04 8.51 10.85
CA LYS A 158 -8.42 8.99 10.57
C LYS A 158 -9.46 7.98 11.03
N LYS A 159 -9.22 6.68 10.82
CA LYS A 159 -10.15 5.60 11.15
C LYS A 159 -10.22 5.30 12.65
N TYR A 160 -9.08 5.32 13.34
CA TYR A 160 -8.97 4.89 14.74
C TYR A 160 -8.75 6.04 15.73
N GLY A 161 -8.46 7.25 15.25
CA GLY A 161 -8.26 8.44 16.07
C GLY A 161 -6.83 8.58 16.62
N LYS A 162 -6.40 9.82 16.84
CA LYS A 162 -5.04 10.19 17.29
C LYS A 162 -4.68 9.60 18.66
N ALA A 163 -5.64 9.37 19.54
CA ALA A 163 -5.40 8.75 20.84
C ALA A 163 -4.98 7.28 20.74
N ASN A 164 -5.42 6.57 19.69
CA ASN A 164 -5.11 5.16 19.49
C ASN A 164 -3.92 4.95 18.53
N PHE A 165 -3.69 5.91 17.64
CA PHE A 165 -2.61 5.88 16.66
C PHE A 165 -2.02 7.30 16.52
N PRO A 166 -1.06 7.68 17.39
CA PRO A 166 -0.59 9.06 17.52
C PRO A 166 0.42 9.43 16.43
N LEU A 167 0.01 9.39 15.16
CA LEU A 167 0.83 9.83 14.04
C LEU A 167 1.12 11.34 14.12
N ILE A 168 2.40 11.70 13.98
CA ILE A 168 2.88 13.08 13.94
C ILE A 168 2.14 13.88 12.86
N ASP A 169 1.83 15.14 13.14
CA ASP A 169 1.22 16.01 12.16
C ASP A 169 2.29 16.46 11.15
N GLN A 170 2.03 16.21 9.87
CA GLN A 170 2.97 16.50 8.78
C GLN A 170 2.26 17.24 7.66
N VAL A 171 2.94 18.19 7.04
CA VAL A 171 2.49 18.90 5.84
C VAL A 171 3.39 18.51 4.68
N PHE A 172 2.78 18.07 3.58
CA PHE A 172 3.50 17.67 2.37
C PHE A 172 3.47 18.77 1.31
N TYR A 173 4.60 18.99 0.65
CA TYR A 173 4.78 19.95 -0.42
C TYR A 173 5.35 19.25 -1.66
N PRO A 174 4.62 19.22 -2.79
CA PRO A 174 5.09 18.63 -4.04
C PRO A 174 6.36 19.28 -4.60
N SER A 175 6.61 20.54 -4.25
CA SER A 175 7.81 21.29 -4.64
C SER A 175 8.05 22.46 -3.68
N HIS A 176 9.25 23.05 -3.75
CA HIS A 176 9.60 24.27 -3.01
C HIS A 176 8.60 25.43 -3.22
N ALA A 177 8.01 25.54 -4.41
CA ALA A 177 7.07 26.60 -4.76
C ALA A 177 5.74 26.52 -3.97
N ASN A 178 5.43 25.34 -3.43
CA ASN A 178 4.22 25.14 -2.63
C ASN A 178 4.37 25.58 -1.17
N ILE A 179 5.59 25.91 -0.72
CA ILE A 179 5.87 26.36 0.66
C ILE A 179 5.53 27.86 0.76
N VAL A 180 4.22 28.14 0.82
CA VAL A 180 3.67 29.52 0.91
C VAL A 180 3.37 29.92 2.36
N CYS A 181 2.77 29.00 3.13
CA CYS A 181 2.43 29.20 4.53
C CYS A 181 2.87 27.96 5.32
N PRO A 182 4.15 27.91 5.75
CA PRO A 182 4.64 26.82 6.58
C PRO A 182 4.00 26.88 7.99
N PRO A 183 3.95 25.75 8.72
CA PRO A 183 3.54 25.74 10.13
C PRO A 183 4.50 26.52 11.03
N ASP A 184 4.12 26.67 12.30
CA ASP A 184 4.95 27.34 13.30
C ASP A 184 6.24 26.55 13.60
N VAL A 185 7.36 27.27 13.64
CA VAL A 185 8.68 26.76 14.04
C VAL A 185 8.75 26.47 15.55
N PRO A 186 9.58 25.51 16.00
CA PRO A 186 10.60 24.75 15.24
C PRO A 186 10.05 23.53 14.49
N LEU A 187 10.64 23.25 13.33
CA LEU A 187 10.22 22.19 12.40
C LEU A 187 11.38 21.25 12.04
N VAL A 188 11.02 20.11 11.46
CA VAL A 188 11.90 19.23 10.70
C VAL A 188 11.41 19.18 9.27
N MET A 189 12.29 19.51 8.33
CA MET A 189 12.06 19.28 6.90
C MET A 189 12.65 17.94 6.48
N LYS A 190 11.85 17.11 5.80
CA LYS A 190 12.30 15.87 5.17
C LYS A 190 12.13 16.02 3.66
N VAL A 191 13.24 15.95 2.93
CA VAL A 191 13.31 16.11 1.47
C VAL A 191 13.44 14.74 0.83
N ASP A 192 12.64 14.47 -0.21
CA ASP A 192 12.70 13.25 -1.04
C ASP A 192 12.60 11.93 -0.23
N TYR A 193 13.08 10.82 -0.81
CA TYR A 193 13.15 9.47 -0.20
C TYR A 193 14.44 9.06 0.57
N PRO A 194 15.41 9.93 0.93
CA PRO A 194 16.73 9.49 1.35
C PRO A 194 16.73 8.80 2.72
N HIS A 195 17.32 7.61 2.81
CA HIS A 195 17.42 6.82 4.04
C HIS A 195 18.53 7.31 4.99
N ALA A 196 18.71 6.66 6.14
CA ALA A 196 19.84 6.86 7.04
C ALA A 196 20.12 8.34 7.42
N GLY A 197 19.07 9.12 7.70
CA GLY A 197 19.20 10.50 8.19
C GLY A 197 19.56 11.58 7.16
N PHE A 198 19.82 11.21 5.91
CA PHE A 198 20.00 12.15 4.79
C PHE A 198 18.70 12.89 4.46
N GLY A 199 18.82 14.09 3.87
CA GLY A 199 17.67 14.92 3.48
C GLY A 199 16.78 15.40 4.62
N LYS A 200 17.24 15.32 5.88
CA LYS A 200 16.52 15.80 7.06
C LYS A 200 17.18 17.06 7.61
N TYR A 201 16.43 18.13 7.77
CA TYR A 201 16.93 19.43 8.24
C TYR A 201 16.11 19.91 9.43
N LYS A 202 16.79 20.42 10.46
CA LYS A 202 16.16 21.07 11.61
C LYS A 202 16.02 22.56 11.29
N ILE A 203 14.82 23.10 11.46
CA ILE A 203 14.44 24.48 11.16
C ILE A 203 14.08 25.15 12.49
N LEU A 204 14.77 26.24 12.82
CA LEU A 204 14.55 26.97 14.07
C LEU A 204 13.82 28.28 13.86
N ASP A 205 13.94 28.88 12.67
CA ASP A 205 13.25 30.10 12.31
C ASP A 205 12.71 30.07 10.87
N TYR A 206 11.96 31.11 10.49
CA TYR A 206 11.38 31.22 9.15
C TYR A 206 12.41 31.60 8.07
N HIS A 207 13.58 32.12 8.44
CA HIS A 207 14.64 32.44 7.48
C HIS A 207 15.30 31.15 6.96
N ASP A 208 15.52 30.16 7.83
CA ASP A 208 15.96 28.82 7.45
C ASP A 208 15.09 28.21 6.34
N ILE A 209 13.76 28.45 6.39
CA ILE A 209 12.81 27.93 5.41
C ILE A 209 13.04 28.56 4.03
N GLU A 210 13.22 29.87 3.97
CA GLU A 210 13.46 30.56 2.69
C GLU A 210 14.81 30.17 2.07
N ASP A 211 15.85 29.99 2.89
CA ASP A 211 17.14 29.51 2.43
C ASP A 211 17.04 28.06 1.91
N LEU A 212 16.37 27.17 2.65
CA LEU A 212 16.15 25.79 2.22
C LEU A 212 15.29 25.70 0.95
N LYS A 213 14.29 26.57 0.78
CA LYS A 213 13.50 26.67 -0.47
C LYS A 213 14.40 26.95 -1.67
N SER A 214 15.39 27.83 -1.52
CA SER A 214 16.33 28.15 -2.59
C SER A 214 17.20 26.94 -2.98
N ILE A 215 17.59 26.11 -2.01
CA ILE A 215 18.36 24.88 -2.24
C ILE A 215 17.47 23.83 -2.93
N LEU A 216 16.23 23.64 -2.44
CA LEU A 216 15.27 22.72 -3.04
C LEU A 216 14.93 23.09 -4.49
N ALA A 217 15.00 24.38 -4.85
CA ALA A 217 14.76 24.83 -6.22
C ALA A 217 15.81 24.35 -7.24
N LEU A 218 16.97 23.88 -6.77
CA LEU A 218 18.00 23.28 -7.63
C LEU A 218 17.64 21.88 -8.13
N HIS A 219 16.68 21.22 -7.47
CA HIS A 219 16.26 19.85 -7.75
C HIS A 219 14.74 19.78 -7.95
N LYS A 220 14.23 18.62 -8.37
CA LYS A 220 12.80 18.36 -8.59
C LYS A 220 12.22 17.52 -7.45
N ASP A 221 12.66 17.80 -6.24
CA ASP A 221 12.35 17.00 -5.06
C ASP A 221 11.11 17.55 -4.35
N TYR A 222 10.30 16.64 -3.82
CA TYR A 222 9.25 16.98 -2.87
C TYR A 222 9.84 17.15 -1.47
N CYS A 223 9.09 17.76 -0.56
CA CYS A 223 9.44 17.76 0.86
C CYS A 223 8.22 17.69 1.76
N SER A 224 8.48 17.45 3.05
CA SER A 224 7.48 17.52 4.10
C SER A 224 8.02 18.27 5.32
N LEU A 225 7.13 18.94 6.04
CA LEU A 225 7.41 19.63 7.30
C LEU A 225 6.63 18.96 8.42
N GLU A 226 7.29 18.70 9.54
CA GLU A 226 6.69 18.19 10.77
C GLU A 226 7.26 18.93 12.00
N PRO A 227 6.54 19.03 13.12
CA PRO A 227 7.03 19.65 14.34
C PRO A 227 8.35 19.02 14.82
N LEU A 228 9.31 19.85 15.22
CA LEU A 228 10.47 19.37 15.94
C LEU A 228 10.07 19.01 17.37
N ILE A 229 10.10 17.72 17.70
CA ILE A 229 9.79 17.23 19.04
C ILE A 229 11.06 17.24 19.91
N ASP A 230 10.96 17.82 21.11
CA ASP A 230 12.00 17.72 22.14
C ASP A 230 11.97 16.34 22.79
N SER A 231 12.62 15.40 22.13
CA SER A 231 12.58 13.97 22.45
C SER A 231 13.39 13.64 23.71
N GLN A 232 12.82 12.79 24.58
CA GLN A 232 13.58 12.09 25.61
C GLN A 232 14.32 10.88 25.03
N TYR A 233 13.64 10.13 24.14
CA TYR A 233 14.18 8.98 23.41
C TYR A 233 13.30 8.66 22.19
N GLU A 234 13.82 7.82 21.29
CA GLU A 234 13.04 7.20 20.22
C GLU A 234 12.67 5.76 20.58
N LEU A 235 11.54 5.29 20.05
CA LEU A 235 11.11 3.91 20.09
C LEU A 235 11.20 3.33 18.68
N ARG A 236 11.69 2.09 18.60
CA ARG A 236 11.63 1.27 17.40
C ARG A 236 10.87 0.00 17.74
N ILE A 237 9.81 -0.29 16.99
CA ILE A 237 9.03 -1.52 17.13
C ILE A 237 9.15 -2.29 15.82
N THR A 238 9.92 -3.38 15.83
CA THR A 238 10.07 -4.30 14.70
C THR A 238 8.98 -5.35 14.74
N TYR A 239 8.36 -5.61 13.61
CA TYR A 239 7.43 -6.72 13.40
C TYR A 239 7.91 -7.58 12.22
N ILE A 240 7.92 -8.91 12.44
CA ILE A 240 8.14 -9.92 11.41
C ILE A 240 6.99 -10.92 11.52
N ALA A 241 6.28 -11.12 10.42
CA ALA A 241 5.17 -12.06 10.40
C ALA A 241 5.60 -13.49 10.76
N PRO A 242 4.72 -14.28 11.40
CA PRO A 242 3.32 -13.96 11.71
C PRO A 242 3.09 -13.24 13.05
N ASP A 243 4.05 -13.26 13.97
CA ASP A 243 3.83 -12.89 15.37
C ASP A 243 5.04 -12.30 16.11
N TYR A 244 6.22 -12.20 15.47
CA TYR A 244 7.40 -11.65 16.11
C TYR A 244 7.26 -10.13 16.25
N ILE A 245 7.38 -9.64 17.48
CA ILE A 245 7.41 -8.21 17.80
C ILE A 245 8.56 -7.96 18.77
N ARG A 246 9.44 -7.04 18.42
CA ARG A 246 10.49 -6.54 19.33
C ARG A 246 10.43 -5.04 19.43
N MET A 247 10.62 -4.51 20.63
CA MET A 247 10.68 -3.08 20.88
C MET A 247 11.99 -2.72 21.56
N HIS A 248 12.60 -1.63 21.11
CA HIS A 248 13.75 -1.06 21.78
C HIS A 248 13.65 0.47 21.84
N LYS A 249 14.25 1.02 22.90
CA LYS A 249 14.55 2.44 23.02
C LYS A 249 15.84 2.75 22.28
N ARG A 250 15.89 3.94 21.69
CA ARG A 250 17.09 4.51 21.07
C ARG A 250 17.35 5.89 21.63
N TYR A 251 18.61 6.16 21.96
CA TYR A 251 19.05 7.46 22.42
C TYR A 251 20.39 7.84 21.81
N SER A 252 20.53 9.13 21.51
CA SER A 252 21.77 9.73 21.03
C SER A 252 21.88 11.17 21.53
N GLN A 253 23.10 11.71 21.53
CA GLN A 253 23.33 13.13 21.77
C GLN A 253 22.93 13.99 20.55
N ASN A 254 22.81 13.38 19.37
CA ASN A 254 22.31 14.05 18.19
C ASN A 254 20.78 14.01 18.14
N TRP A 255 20.15 15.08 17.65
CA TRP A 255 18.69 15.13 17.47
C TRP A 255 18.21 14.10 16.45
N LYS A 256 19.06 13.75 15.48
CA LYS A 256 18.88 12.56 14.63
C LYS A 256 19.49 11.37 15.37
N VAL A 257 18.66 10.61 16.09
CA VAL A 257 19.14 9.55 16.98
C VAL A 257 19.97 8.50 16.22
N ASN A 258 19.69 8.28 14.93
CA ASN A 258 20.37 7.31 14.07
C ASN A 258 21.49 7.89 13.18
N PHE A 259 21.98 9.11 13.41
CA PHE A 259 22.93 9.77 12.48
C PHE A 259 24.13 10.41 13.17
N GLY A 260 25.34 10.09 12.68
CA GLY A 260 26.59 10.80 12.97
C GLY A 260 27.18 10.61 14.37
N MET A 261 26.38 10.24 15.37
CA MET A 261 26.80 9.94 16.74
C MET A 261 26.36 8.53 17.14
N PRO A 262 27.01 7.90 18.14
CA PRO A 262 26.56 6.62 18.66
C PRO A 262 25.08 6.68 19.05
N CYS A 263 24.33 5.67 18.58
CA CYS A 263 22.98 5.39 19.02
C CYS A 263 23.07 4.27 20.04
N ILE A 264 22.65 4.52 21.26
CA ILE A 264 22.57 3.47 22.28
C ILE A 264 21.16 2.92 22.26
N MET A 265 21.06 1.59 22.33
CA MET A 265 19.82 0.85 22.19
C MET A 265 19.58 0.03 23.45
N GLU A 266 18.34 0.04 23.93
CA GLU A 266 17.92 -0.70 25.11
C GLU A 266 16.64 -1.47 24.79
N ASP A 267 16.68 -2.80 24.96
CA ASP A 267 15.51 -3.65 24.80
C ASP A 267 14.40 -3.28 25.78
N MET A 268 13.16 -3.43 25.32
CA MET A 268 11.97 -3.20 26.12
C MET A 268 10.88 -4.23 25.85
N ASP A 269 10.15 -4.56 26.92
CA ASP A 269 8.90 -5.31 26.80
C ASP A 269 7.85 -4.49 26.04
N ILE A 270 7.22 -5.12 25.05
CA ILE A 270 6.14 -4.52 24.27
C ILE A 270 4.94 -4.18 25.18
N GLN A 271 4.49 -2.92 25.14
CA GLN A 271 3.31 -2.52 25.89
C GLN A 271 2.03 -2.72 25.07
N PRO A 272 0.85 -2.86 25.71
CA PRO A 272 -0.41 -3.06 24.99
C PRO A 272 -0.71 -1.99 23.95
N GLN A 273 -0.38 -0.72 24.22
CA GLN A 273 -0.57 0.35 23.25
C GLN A 273 0.34 0.22 22.01
N HIS A 274 1.59 -0.20 22.19
CA HIS A 274 2.56 -0.36 21.10
C HIS A 274 2.22 -1.58 20.23
N LYS A 275 1.82 -2.69 20.87
CA LYS A 275 1.28 -3.85 20.15
C LYS A 275 0.05 -3.47 19.32
N ARG A 276 -0.83 -2.62 19.87
CA ARG A 276 -2.00 -2.14 19.14
C ARG A 276 -1.61 -1.40 17.86
N TRP A 277 -0.53 -0.62 17.84
CA TRP A 277 -0.08 0.04 16.61
C TRP A 277 0.32 -0.97 15.54
N VAL A 278 1.06 -2.02 15.92
CA VAL A 278 1.41 -3.14 15.03
C VAL A 278 0.15 -3.82 14.50
N ASP A 279 -0.78 -4.17 15.38
CA ASP A 279 -2.03 -4.85 15.01
C ASP A 279 -2.89 -3.99 14.04
N LEU A 280 -2.93 -2.67 14.23
CA LEU A 280 -3.66 -1.75 13.36
C LEU A 280 -3.02 -1.67 11.96
N ILE A 281 -1.69 -1.60 11.87
CA ILE A 281 -0.97 -1.61 10.58
C ILE A 281 -1.22 -2.94 9.87
N ARG A 282 -1.04 -4.08 10.55
CA ARG A 282 -1.31 -5.40 9.98
C ARG A 282 -2.74 -5.58 9.49
N LYS A 283 -3.71 -5.00 10.21
CA LYS A 283 -5.13 -5.11 9.85
C LYS A 283 -5.46 -4.32 8.59
N GLU A 284 -4.95 -3.10 8.48
CA GLU A 284 -5.26 -2.23 7.34
C GLU A 284 -4.33 -2.46 6.14
N TYR A 285 -3.15 -3.05 6.38
CA TYR A 285 -2.11 -3.33 5.40
C TYR A 285 -1.46 -4.70 5.63
N PRO A 286 -2.21 -5.81 5.45
CA PRO A 286 -1.75 -7.17 5.77
C PRO A 286 -0.56 -7.63 4.92
N ASP A 287 -0.37 -7.02 3.75
CA ASP A 287 0.71 -7.33 2.81
C ASP A 287 2.07 -6.72 3.22
N LEU A 288 2.11 -5.97 4.33
CA LEU A 288 3.33 -5.46 4.96
C LEU A 288 3.72 -6.42 6.10
N GLU A 289 4.46 -7.46 5.75
CA GLU A 289 4.75 -8.61 6.60
C GLU A 289 6.01 -8.41 7.46
N ILE A 290 6.93 -7.58 7.00
CA ILE A 290 8.10 -7.10 7.72
C ILE A 290 8.02 -5.59 7.75
N PHE A 291 7.98 -5.00 8.93
CA PHE A 291 8.09 -3.55 9.07
C PHE A 291 8.65 -3.15 10.42
N ALA A 292 9.05 -1.89 10.52
CA ALA A 292 9.38 -1.30 11.79
C ALA A 292 8.79 0.10 11.94
N ILE A 293 8.15 0.33 13.09
CA ILE A 293 7.59 1.63 13.49
C ILE A 293 8.69 2.41 14.20
N ASP A 294 8.97 3.63 13.72
CA ASP A 294 9.74 4.62 14.45
C ASP A 294 8.79 5.61 15.13
N ALA A 295 8.98 5.82 16.43
CA ALA A 295 8.24 6.81 17.20
C ALA A 295 9.17 7.63 18.09
N ILE A 296 8.76 8.86 18.42
CA ILE A 296 9.43 9.71 19.40
C ILE A 296 8.61 9.75 20.67
N VAL A 297 9.29 9.72 21.83
CA VAL A 297 8.70 10.06 23.12
C VAL A 297 9.27 11.39 23.57
N ASP A 298 8.41 12.38 23.83
CA ASP A 298 8.82 13.68 24.36
C ASP A 298 9.10 13.63 25.88
N LYS A 299 9.63 14.73 26.43
CA LYS A 299 9.97 14.83 27.87
C LYS A 299 8.76 14.75 28.81
N ASP A 300 7.55 14.94 28.29
CA ASP A 300 6.30 14.79 29.04
C ASP A 300 5.72 13.36 28.91
N GLY A 301 6.41 12.48 28.18
CA GLY A 301 6.03 11.09 27.98
C GLY A 301 4.99 10.88 26.87
N LYS A 302 4.71 11.89 26.05
CA LYS A 302 3.79 11.76 24.93
C LYS A 302 4.51 11.18 23.71
N GLU A 303 3.84 10.23 23.07
CA GLU A 303 4.39 9.44 21.98
C GLU A 303 3.87 9.93 20.63
N TYR A 304 4.74 9.93 19.61
CA TYR A 304 4.42 10.34 18.25
C TYR A 304 5.00 9.32 17.26
N ILE A 305 4.14 8.63 16.50
CA ILE A 305 4.59 7.78 15.39
C ILE A 305 5.15 8.70 14.30
N LEU A 306 6.39 8.49 13.88
CA LEU A 306 7.06 9.26 12.85
C LEU A 306 6.93 8.62 11.48
N GLU A 307 7.32 7.36 11.37
CA GLU A 307 7.40 6.63 10.12
C GLU A 307 7.28 5.12 10.36
N VAL A 308 6.91 4.42 9.29
CA VAL A 308 6.94 2.96 9.21
C VAL A 308 7.83 2.60 8.04
N ASN A 309 8.85 1.79 8.31
CA ASN A 309 9.80 1.31 7.31
C ASN A 309 9.46 -0.14 6.97
N GLY A 310 9.70 -0.56 5.73
CA GLY A 310 9.32 -1.88 5.24
C GLY A 310 10.33 -2.99 5.53
N SER A 311 10.60 -3.86 4.56
CA SER A 311 11.52 -4.98 4.75
C SER A 311 13.02 -4.64 4.81
N PRO A 312 13.56 -3.53 4.25
CA PRO A 312 14.98 -3.19 4.35
C PRO A 312 15.33 -2.44 5.64
N ILE A 313 14.79 -2.89 6.77
CA ILE A 313 15.05 -2.30 8.09
C ILE A 313 16.46 -2.66 8.58
N GLY A 314 17.13 -1.69 9.20
CA GLY A 314 18.31 -1.95 10.00
C GLY A 314 17.94 -2.81 11.21
N LEU A 315 18.69 -3.89 11.41
CA LEU A 315 18.53 -4.80 12.54
C LEU A 315 19.45 -4.39 13.68
N MET A 316 19.04 -4.70 14.91
CA MET A 316 19.85 -4.41 16.07
C MET A 316 20.99 -5.43 16.17
N PRO A 317 22.28 -5.04 16.34
CA PRO A 317 23.40 -5.98 16.28
C PRO A 317 23.30 -7.17 17.23
N GLU A 318 22.72 -6.98 18.41
CA GLU A 318 22.56 -8.05 19.41
C GLU A 318 21.51 -9.08 19.02
N HIS A 319 20.52 -8.69 18.19
CA HIS A 319 19.36 -9.49 17.82
C HIS A 319 19.28 -9.77 16.32
N GLU A 320 20.26 -9.28 15.55
CA GLU A 320 20.33 -9.41 14.11
C GLU A 320 20.16 -10.87 13.69
N LYS A 321 20.88 -11.78 14.36
CA LYS A 321 20.78 -13.21 14.08
C LYS A 321 19.36 -13.75 14.32
N GLU A 322 18.74 -13.40 15.45
CA GLU A 322 17.39 -13.84 15.79
C GLU A 322 16.37 -13.31 14.76
N GLU A 323 16.46 -12.03 14.42
CA GLU A 323 15.55 -11.38 13.46
C GLU A 323 15.70 -11.97 12.05
N LEU A 324 16.93 -12.26 11.61
CA LEU A 324 17.19 -12.95 10.36
C LEU A 324 16.64 -14.39 10.36
N GLU A 325 16.76 -15.11 11.46
CA GLU A 325 16.13 -16.43 11.64
C GLU A 325 14.61 -16.34 11.53
N LYS A 326 13.98 -15.31 12.11
CA LYS A 326 12.52 -15.07 11.95
C LYS A 326 12.13 -14.76 10.52
N MET A 327 12.93 -14.00 9.78
CA MET A 327 12.68 -13.76 8.36
C MET A 327 12.84 -15.02 7.51
N ARG A 328 13.79 -15.91 7.85
CA ARG A 328 13.90 -17.24 7.23
C ARG A 328 12.67 -18.10 7.55
N ASP A 329 12.19 -18.10 8.78
CA ASP A 329 10.99 -18.84 9.17
C ASP A 329 9.75 -18.32 8.40
N LEU A 330 9.69 -17.00 8.15
CA LEU A 330 8.68 -16.40 7.28
C LEU A 330 8.82 -16.86 5.81
N ILE A 331 10.05 -16.98 5.28
CA ILE A 331 10.29 -17.58 3.96
C ILE A 331 9.72 -19.00 3.90
N LEU A 332 9.99 -19.83 4.92
CA LEU A 332 9.47 -21.19 4.98
C LEU A 332 7.93 -21.21 4.96
N LEU A 333 7.31 -20.35 5.78
CA LEU A 333 5.86 -20.20 5.82
C LEU A 333 5.30 -19.84 4.43
N LYS A 334 5.91 -18.87 3.74
CA LYS A 334 5.49 -18.46 2.39
C LYS A 334 5.68 -19.54 1.34
N VAL A 335 6.78 -20.28 1.42
CA VAL A 335 7.04 -21.42 0.53
C VAL A 335 5.96 -22.49 0.70
N ASN A 336 5.54 -22.78 1.93
CA ASN A 336 4.48 -23.74 2.21
C ASN A 336 3.11 -23.24 1.71
N GLU A 337 2.75 -21.98 1.97
CA GLU A 337 1.53 -21.36 1.44
C GLU A 337 1.47 -21.47 -0.10
N MET A 338 2.59 -21.22 -0.77
CA MET A 338 2.70 -21.36 -2.23
C MET A 338 2.53 -22.80 -2.73
N ALA A 339 2.98 -23.79 -1.95
CA ALA A 339 2.79 -25.19 -2.29
C ALA A 339 1.30 -25.58 -2.17
N GLU A 340 0.65 -25.18 -1.08
CA GLU A 340 -0.78 -25.41 -0.84
C GLU A 340 -1.66 -24.74 -1.90
N GLU A 341 -1.37 -23.50 -2.27
CA GLU A 341 -2.08 -22.79 -3.35
C GLU A 341 -1.97 -23.54 -4.68
N LYS A 342 -0.79 -24.08 -5.03
CA LYS A 342 -0.61 -24.85 -6.27
C LYS A 342 -1.38 -26.16 -6.24
N GLU A 343 -1.42 -26.85 -5.10
CA GLU A 343 -2.23 -28.05 -4.94
C GLU A 343 -3.72 -27.75 -5.08
N ASN A 344 -4.18 -26.66 -4.45
CA ASN A 344 -5.57 -26.23 -4.52
C ASN A 344 -5.94 -25.78 -5.95
N GLN A 345 -5.08 -25.03 -6.64
CA GLN A 345 -5.27 -24.67 -8.05
C GLN A 345 -5.30 -25.92 -8.95
N SER A 346 -4.48 -26.94 -8.67
CA SER A 346 -4.47 -28.19 -9.43
C SER A 346 -5.76 -29.01 -9.23
N LYS A 347 -6.33 -29.00 -8.01
CA LYS A 347 -7.63 -29.62 -7.71
C LYS A 347 -8.79 -28.84 -8.36
N VAL A 348 -8.74 -27.52 -8.24
CA VAL A 348 -9.72 -26.59 -8.84
C VAL A 348 -9.66 -26.62 -10.37
N HIS A 349 -8.52 -26.83 -11.02
CA HIS A 349 -8.46 -27.02 -12.48
C HIS A 349 -9.14 -28.31 -12.96
N GLN A 350 -9.23 -29.34 -12.12
CA GLN A 350 -9.99 -30.56 -12.44
C GLN A 350 -11.51 -30.35 -12.30
N GLU A 351 -11.96 -29.46 -11.40
CA GLU A 351 -13.36 -29.07 -11.24
C GLU A 351 -13.79 -27.92 -12.19
N ASN A 352 -12.87 -27.01 -12.54
CA ASN A 352 -13.14 -25.83 -13.38
C ASN A 352 -13.30 -26.12 -14.88
N TYR A 353 -12.92 -27.32 -15.34
CA TYR A 353 -13.34 -27.78 -16.67
C TYR A 353 -14.88 -27.87 -16.78
N VAL A 354 -15.60 -27.94 -15.65
CA VAL A 354 -17.06 -27.91 -15.56
C VAL A 354 -17.60 -26.50 -15.26
N LEU A 355 -16.83 -25.61 -14.62
CA LEU A 355 -17.23 -24.24 -14.23
C LEU A 355 -16.78 -23.12 -15.20
N ASN A 356 -15.95 -23.40 -16.20
CA ASN A 356 -15.58 -22.38 -17.20
C ASN A 356 -16.80 -21.88 -18.01
N GLU A 357 -17.87 -22.68 -18.13
CA GLU A 357 -19.17 -22.23 -18.68
C GLU A 357 -19.91 -21.20 -17.80
N SER A 358 -19.57 -21.06 -16.51
CA SER A 358 -20.20 -20.07 -15.61
C SER A 358 -19.40 -18.78 -15.47
N ASN A 359 -18.07 -18.84 -15.52
CA ASN A 359 -17.24 -17.63 -15.42
C ASN A 359 -17.25 -16.79 -16.71
N GLU A 360 -17.39 -17.40 -17.89
CA GLU A 360 -17.67 -16.65 -19.13
C GLU A 360 -18.98 -15.85 -19.01
N LYS A 361 -20.01 -16.42 -18.36
CA LYS A 361 -21.29 -15.74 -18.13
C LYS A 361 -21.14 -14.53 -17.20
N ASP A 362 -20.31 -14.60 -16.18
CA ASP A 362 -20.10 -13.45 -15.27
C ASP A 362 -19.41 -12.27 -15.97
N VAL A 363 -18.45 -12.53 -16.86
CA VAL A 363 -17.81 -11.50 -17.69
C VAL A 363 -18.79 -10.96 -18.74
N GLU A 364 -19.61 -11.82 -19.35
CA GLU A 364 -20.67 -11.41 -20.28
C GLU A 364 -21.77 -10.57 -19.61
N ILE A 365 -22.01 -10.73 -18.30
CA ILE A 365 -23.04 -10.00 -17.53
C ILE A 365 -22.57 -8.60 -17.11
N ILE A 366 -21.26 -8.31 -17.11
CA ILE A 366 -20.73 -6.97 -16.74
C ILE A 366 -21.30 -5.87 -17.65
N ASN A 367 -21.29 -6.10 -18.96
CA ASN A 367 -21.78 -5.11 -19.94
C ASN A 367 -23.29 -4.84 -19.81
N PRO A 368 -24.18 -5.86 -19.74
CA PRO A 368 -25.59 -5.68 -19.40
C PRO A 368 -25.84 -4.96 -18.08
N ARG A 369 -25.06 -5.27 -17.03
CA ARG A 369 -25.23 -4.68 -15.70
C ARG A 369 -24.89 -3.19 -15.68
N ASN A 370 -23.83 -2.79 -16.39
CA ASN A 370 -23.48 -1.39 -16.61
C ASN A 370 -24.58 -0.68 -17.40
N LYS A 371 -25.07 -1.29 -18.48
CA LYS A 371 -26.17 -0.74 -19.29
C LYS A 371 -27.46 -0.55 -18.50
N ILE A 372 -27.79 -1.49 -17.61
CA ILE A 372 -28.94 -1.35 -16.68
C ILE A 372 -28.70 -0.17 -15.73
N GLY A 373 -27.49 0.00 -15.20
CA GLY A 373 -27.12 1.14 -14.36
C GLY A 373 -27.30 2.49 -15.07
N ASP A 374 -26.89 2.58 -16.33
CA ASP A 374 -27.05 3.78 -17.15
C ASP A 374 -28.53 4.08 -17.46
N LEU A 375 -29.31 3.05 -17.82
CA LEU A 375 -30.75 3.19 -18.06
C LEU A 375 -31.50 3.62 -16.78
N ILE A 376 -31.10 3.14 -15.60
CA ILE A 376 -31.67 3.58 -14.32
C ILE A 376 -31.38 5.07 -14.08
N LYS A 377 -30.17 5.53 -14.40
CA LYS A 377 -29.82 6.96 -14.33
C LYS A 377 -30.69 7.80 -15.27
N GLU A 378 -30.82 7.41 -16.53
CA GLU A 378 -31.65 8.11 -17.52
C GLU A 378 -33.13 8.15 -17.09
N LEU A 379 -33.64 7.04 -16.55
CA LEU A 379 -35.01 6.97 -16.04
C LEU A 379 -35.22 7.93 -14.86
N ASN A 380 -34.27 7.99 -13.93
CA ASN A 380 -34.36 8.91 -12.79
C ASN A 380 -34.32 10.37 -13.23
N GLN A 381 -33.42 10.71 -14.16
CA GLN A 381 -33.35 12.06 -14.73
C GLN A 381 -34.63 12.43 -15.49
N SER A 382 -35.22 11.48 -16.22
CA SER A 382 -36.50 11.68 -16.91
C SER A 382 -37.66 11.89 -15.91
N LYS A 383 -37.68 11.15 -14.79
CA LYS A 383 -38.68 11.35 -13.72
C LYS A 383 -38.55 12.73 -13.09
N GLU A 384 -37.33 13.20 -12.82
CA GLU A 384 -37.07 14.55 -12.31
C GLU A 384 -37.55 15.63 -13.30
N ASN A 385 -37.27 15.44 -14.60
CA ASN A 385 -37.75 16.35 -15.65
C ASN A 385 -39.29 16.36 -15.74
N ILE A 386 -39.94 15.20 -15.64
CA ILE A 386 -41.41 15.11 -15.62
C ILE A 386 -41.98 15.79 -14.38
N ALA A 387 -41.36 15.61 -13.21
CA ALA A 387 -41.78 16.27 -11.98
C ALA A 387 -41.65 17.81 -12.10
N TYR A 388 -40.55 18.28 -12.69
CA TYR A 388 -40.32 19.69 -12.98
C TYR A 388 -41.39 20.27 -13.93
N LEU A 389 -41.65 19.59 -15.05
CA LEU A 389 -42.66 20.00 -16.03
C LEU A 389 -44.08 19.96 -15.44
N SER A 390 -44.39 18.95 -14.61
CA SER A 390 -45.68 18.85 -13.92
C SER A 390 -45.89 20.02 -12.96
N ASN A 391 -44.86 20.40 -12.21
CA ASN A 391 -44.91 21.59 -11.35
C ASN A 391 -45.11 22.88 -12.15
N GLN A 392 -44.44 23.02 -13.30
CA GLN A 392 -44.65 24.16 -14.22
C GLN A 392 -46.10 24.23 -14.74
N ILE A 393 -46.68 23.09 -15.10
CA ILE A 393 -48.08 23.01 -15.54
C ILE A 393 -49.03 23.44 -14.41
N VAL A 394 -48.83 22.93 -13.18
CA VAL A 394 -49.63 23.33 -12.01
C VAL A 394 -49.56 24.84 -11.78
N ILE A 395 -48.34 25.42 -11.79
CA ILE A 395 -48.15 26.87 -11.63
C ILE A 395 -48.87 27.65 -12.74
N SER A 396 -48.80 27.19 -13.99
CA SER A 396 -49.47 27.85 -15.11
C SER A 396 -51.01 27.79 -15.03
N SER A 397 -51.57 26.68 -14.54
CA SER A 397 -53.01 26.50 -14.35
C SER A 397 -53.56 27.37 -13.21
N GLN A 398 -52.81 27.50 -12.11
CA GLN A 398 -53.15 28.40 -11.00
C GLN A 398 -53.12 29.88 -11.44
N LYS A 399 -52.16 30.27 -12.29
CA LYS A 399 -52.12 31.62 -12.88
C LYS A 399 -53.33 31.89 -13.78
N LYS A 400 -53.75 30.92 -14.61
CA LYS A 400 -54.97 31.05 -15.43
C LYS A 400 -56.25 31.17 -14.59
N SER A 401 -56.36 30.39 -13.52
CA SER A 401 -57.50 30.46 -12.58
C SER A 401 -57.59 31.82 -11.90
N LYS A 402 -56.47 32.37 -11.39
CA LYS A 402 -56.42 33.73 -10.82
C LYS A 402 -56.82 34.81 -11.82
N TYR A 403 -56.38 34.70 -13.07
CA TYR A 403 -56.75 35.64 -14.14
C TYR A 403 -58.24 35.59 -14.47
N GLN A 404 -58.84 34.40 -14.50
CA GLN A 404 -60.29 34.27 -14.73
C GLN A 404 -61.13 34.80 -13.56
N LEU A 405 -60.72 34.55 -12.31
CA LEU A 405 -61.40 35.09 -11.13
C LEU A 405 -61.33 36.63 -11.09
N SER A 406 -60.17 37.19 -11.42
CA SER A 406 -59.96 38.64 -11.52
C SER A 406 -60.92 39.27 -12.54
N ASN A 407 -61.02 38.70 -13.74
CA ASN A 407 -61.91 39.21 -14.78
C ASN A 407 -63.38 39.07 -14.40
N PHE A 408 -63.76 38.00 -13.68
CA PHE A 408 -65.13 37.80 -13.21
C PHE A 408 -65.57 38.87 -12.19
N HIS A 409 -64.69 39.25 -11.26
CA HIS A 409 -64.97 40.35 -10.31
C HIS A 409 -65.07 41.72 -11.00
N VAL A 410 -64.27 41.97 -12.03
CA VAL A 410 -64.37 43.20 -12.83
C VAL A 410 -65.71 43.25 -13.58
N PHE A 411 -66.15 42.13 -14.17
CA PHE A 411 -67.45 42.04 -14.85
C PHE A 411 -68.62 42.26 -13.89
N ILE A 412 -68.60 41.68 -12.69
CA ILE A 412 -69.62 41.91 -11.66
C ILE A 412 -69.63 43.38 -11.23
N GLY A 413 -68.46 43.99 -11.01
CA GLY A 413 -68.36 45.40 -10.64
C GLY A 413 -68.98 46.34 -11.69
N ILE A 414 -68.71 46.08 -12.97
CA ILE A 414 -69.31 46.83 -14.10
C ILE A 414 -70.82 46.61 -14.14
N PHE A 415 -71.30 45.37 -13.98
CA PHE A 415 -72.73 45.05 -14.02
C PHE A 415 -73.52 45.69 -12.88
N VAL A 416 -72.99 45.67 -11.66
CA VAL A 416 -73.57 46.36 -10.50
C VAL A 416 -73.55 47.87 -10.68
N GLY A 417 -72.47 48.43 -11.24
CA GLY A 417 -72.39 49.87 -11.57
C GLY A 417 -73.46 50.30 -12.59
N ILE A 418 -73.69 49.50 -13.63
CA ILE A 418 -74.74 49.75 -14.63
C ILE A 418 -76.13 49.67 -13.99
N LEU A 419 -76.40 48.68 -13.13
CA LEU A 419 -77.66 48.55 -12.40
C LEU A 419 -77.93 49.75 -11.48
N LEU A 420 -76.90 50.26 -10.79
CA LEU A 420 -77.01 51.46 -9.97
C LEU A 420 -77.27 52.71 -10.80
N LEU A 421 -76.66 52.85 -11.98
CA LEU A 421 -76.95 53.93 -12.93
C LEU A 421 -78.40 53.90 -13.44
N PHE A 422 -78.94 52.71 -13.71
CA PHE A 422 -80.36 52.54 -14.07
C PHE A 422 -81.33 52.81 -12.90
N ALA A 423 -80.92 52.51 -11.67
CA ALA A 423 -81.70 52.85 -10.48
C ALA A 423 -81.69 54.36 -10.19
N PHE A 424 -80.55 55.03 -10.38
CA PHE A 424 -80.43 56.49 -10.23
C PHE A 424 -81.14 57.26 -11.33
N SER A 425 -81.18 56.77 -12.58
CA SER A 425 -81.93 57.43 -13.66
C SER A 425 -83.44 57.36 -13.47
N ARG A 426 -83.97 56.35 -12.77
CA ARG A 426 -85.40 56.27 -12.39
C ARG A 426 -85.79 57.17 -11.21
N LEU A 427 -84.84 57.54 -10.34
CA LEU A 427 -85.09 58.43 -9.20
C LEU A 427 -85.17 59.92 -9.59
N PHE A 428 -84.71 60.30 -10.79
CA PHE A 428 -84.77 61.69 -11.29
C PHE A 428 -85.90 61.98 -12.29
N SER A 429 -86.86 61.06 -12.47
CA SER A 429 -88.02 61.25 -13.37
C SER A 429 -89.37 61.47 -12.67
N CYS A 430 -89.38 61.77 -11.37
CA CYS A 430 -90.60 62.18 -10.64
C CYS A 430 -90.28 63.35 -9.70
N ASN A 431 -90.29 64.56 -10.27
CA ASN A 431 -90.57 65.82 -9.58
C ASN A 431 -91.21 66.76 -10.60
N TYR A 432 -92.54 66.67 -10.68
CA TYR A 432 -93.48 67.75 -10.92
C TYR A 432 -94.55 67.66 -9.83
#